data_AF-D7CCL7-F1
#
_entry.id   AF-D7CCL7-F1
#
_cell.length_a   1.000
_cell.length_b   1.000
_cell.length_c   1.000
_cell.angle_alpha   90.00
_cell.angle_beta   90.00
_cell.angle_gamma   90.00
#
_symmetry.space_group_name_H-M   'P 1'
#
loop_
_entity.id
_entity.type
_entity.pdbx_description
1 polymer ?
#
loop_
_entity_poly.entity_id
_entity_poly.type
_entity_poly.pdbx_seq_one_letter_code
_entity_poly.pdbx_strand_id
1 'polypeptide(L)'
;MDELHRQLIRIGLDALAKDYGYALAGGCAVQAHHIVNRVSDDVDLFAPFERASREMSQAAERITTAYEAAGYSVEQAHVTPTCTRLNVTDPASGAQSKVELVAEFLHDTPVESDLGPVLHRDDVAAGKTSALFTRAEVRDAIDEKSLITRGLSGPTPRSTVKTPGVLRTPAYMRVSFSASNNTGTLKMRPGTGPRHDRDHRPYDHV
;
A
#
# COMPACT_ATOMS: atom_id res chain seq x y z
N MET A 1 -13.45 -0.65 -13.36
CA MET A 1 -12.17 -1.02 -14.00
C MET A 1 -12.33 -0.93 -15.52
N ASP A 2 -11.46 -0.18 -16.19
CA ASP A 2 -11.43 -0.13 -17.66
C ASP A 2 -10.71 -1.37 -18.25
N GLU A 3 -10.74 -1.51 -19.58
CA GLU A 3 -10.17 -2.68 -20.26
C GLU A 3 -8.63 -2.66 -20.25
N LEU A 4 -7.99 -1.49 -20.31
CA LEU A 4 -6.53 -1.39 -20.27
C LEU A 4 -6.01 -1.87 -18.91
N HIS A 5 -6.58 -1.41 -17.80
CA HIS A 5 -6.24 -1.90 -16.46
C HIS A 5 -6.42 -3.41 -16.35
N ARG A 6 -7.53 -3.95 -16.88
CA ARG A 6 -7.78 -5.40 -16.82
C ARG A 6 -6.70 -6.18 -17.58
N GLN A 7 -6.31 -5.73 -18.77
CA GLN A 7 -5.25 -6.38 -19.55
C GLN A 7 -3.90 -6.29 -18.83
N LEU A 8 -3.54 -5.11 -18.32
CA LEU A 8 -2.29 -4.92 -17.59
C LEU A 8 -2.21 -5.80 -16.33
N ILE A 9 -3.29 -5.90 -15.56
CA ILE A 9 -3.37 -6.79 -14.40
C ILE A 9 -3.12 -8.24 -14.80
N ARG A 10 -3.80 -8.73 -15.85
CA ARG A 10 -3.67 -10.11 -16.31
C ARG A 10 -2.25 -10.43 -16.76
N ILE A 11 -1.69 -9.62 -17.65
CA ILE A 11 -0.33 -9.81 -18.16
C ILE A 11 0.69 -9.73 -17.02
N GLY A 12 0.53 -8.77 -16.11
CA GLY A 12 1.41 -8.60 -14.97
C GLY A 12 1.37 -9.78 -14.01
N LEU A 13 0.18 -10.29 -13.67
CA LEU A 13 0.04 -11.44 -12.79
C LEU A 13 0.45 -12.76 -13.46
N ASP A 14 0.15 -12.96 -14.74
CA ASP A 14 0.65 -14.11 -15.50
C ASP A 14 2.19 -14.15 -15.52
N ALA A 15 2.83 -12.97 -15.58
CA ALA A 15 4.28 -12.85 -15.58
C ALA A 15 4.91 -13.01 -14.19
N LEU A 16 4.25 -12.55 -13.12
CA LEU A 16 4.88 -12.37 -11.80
C LEU A 16 4.28 -13.20 -10.66
N ALA A 17 3.03 -13.62 -10.72
CA ALA A 17 2.35 -14.21 -9.56
C ALA A 17 3.03 -15.50 -9.08
N LYS A 18 3.23 -16.46 -9.99
CA LYS A 18 3.83 -17.75 -9.67
C LYS A 18 5.32 -17.62 -9.34
N ASP A 19 6.04 -16.91 -10.21
CA ASP A 19 7.50 -16.92 -10.19
C ASP A 19 8.08 -15.86 -9.25
N TYR A 20 7.31 -14.85 -8.83
CA TYR A 20 7.75 -13.76 -7.96
C TYR A 20 6.82 -13.47 -6.77
N GLY A 21 5.64 -14.10 -6.71
CA GLY A 21 4.72 -14.00 -5.56
C GLY A 21 3.92 -12.70 -5.54
N TYR A 22 3.77 -12.04 -6.68
CA TYR A 22 2.99 -10.81 -6.79
C TYR A 22 1.48 -11.09 -6.81
N ALA A 23 0.72 -10.24 -6.15
CA ALA A 23 -0.74 -10.25 -6.12
C ALA A 23 -1.30 -8.84 -6.31
N LEU A 24 -2.52 -8.75 -6.83
CA LEU A 24 -3.22 -7.50 -7.03
C LEU A 24 -3.51 -6.81 -5.70
N ALA A 25 -3.19 -5.52 -5.62
CA ALA A 25 -3.34 -4.70 -4.43
C ALA A 25 -4.13 -3.41 -4.72
N GLY A 26 -4.10 -2.50 -3.74
CA GLY A 26 -4.55 -1.11 -3.91
C GLY A 26 -6.02 -0.95 -4.30
N GLY A 27 -6.32 0.08 -5.10
CA GLY A 27 -7.70 0.41 -5.48
C GLY A 27 -8.38 -0.65 -6.34
N CYS A 28 -7.60 -1.42 -7.11
CA CYS A 28 -8.10 -2.52 -7.92
C CYS A 28 -8.47 -3.75 -7.06
N ALA A 29 -7.69 -4.05 -6.02
CA ALA A 29 -8.06 -5.08 -5.04
C ALA A 29 -9.30 -4.69 -4.21
N VAL A 30 -9.42 -3.41 -3.84
CA VAL A 30 -10.65 -2.88 -3.21
C VAL A 30 -11.86 -3.10 -4.13
N GLN A 31 -11.76 -2.82 -5.44
CA GLN A 31 -12.84 -3.11 -6.39
C GLN A 31 -13.14 -4.60 -6.52
N ALA A 32 -12.11 -5.46 -6.58
CA ALA A 32 -12.26 -6.92 -6.68
C ALA A 32 -12.98 -7.51 -5.46
N HIS A 33 -12.76 -6.95 -4.26
CA HIS A 33 -13.50 -7.30 -3.04
C HIS A 33 -14.87 -6.59 -2.92
N HIS A 34 -15.31 -5.89 -3.96
CA HIS A 34 -16.50 -5.03 -3.99
C HIS A 34 -16.49 -3.90 -2.95
N ILE A 35 -15.33 -3.60 -2.36
CA ILE A 35 -14.89 -2.47 -1.51
C ILE A 35 -15.61 -1.13 -1.65
N VAL A 36 -15.26 -0.48 -2.76
CA VAL A 36 -15.57 0.89 -3.15
C VAL A 36 -15.74 0.88 -4.67
N ASN A 37 -16.71 1.62 -5.18
CA ASN A 37 -16.95 1.75 -6.62
C ASN A 37 -16.34 3.07 -7.13
N ARG A 38 -15.01 3.14 -7.22
CA ARG A 38 -14.28 4.28 -7.82
C ARG A 38 -13.26 3.77 -8.84
N VAL A 39 -12.98 4.56 -9.87
CA VAL A 39 -11.90 4.29 -10.82
C VAL A 39 -10.57 4.38 -10.06
N SER A 40 -9.72 3.36 -10.19
CA SER A 40 -8.34 3.39 -9.69
C SER A 40 -7.48 3.85 -10.86
N ASP A 41 -6.62 4.84 -10.65
CA ASP A 41 -5.77 5.36 -11.73
C ASP A 41 -4.58 4.43 -12.02
N ASP A 42 -4.22 3.61 -11.03
CA ASP A 42 -2.99 2.81 -11.01
C ASP A 42 -3.29 1.31 -10.82
N VAL A 43 -2.44 0.46 -11.41
CA VAL A 43 -2.37 -0.98 -11.17
C VAL A 43 -1.29 -1.26 -10.12
N ASP A 44 -1.70 -1.74 -8.96
CA ASP A 44 -0.81 -2.04 -7.85
C ASP A 44 -0.57 -3.56 -7.75
N LEU A 45 0.68 -4.00 -7.88
CA LEU A 45 1.08 -5.40 -7.70
C LEU A 45 2.07 -5.49 -6.54
N PHE A 46 1.69 -6.23 -5.50
CA PHE A 46 2.45 -6.31 -4.25
C PHE A 46 2.97 -7.72 -4.04
N ALA A 47 4.18 -7.83 -3.51
CA ALA A 47 4.79 -9.10 -3.13
C ALA A 47 5.41 -9.00 -1.72
N PRO A 48 5.57 -10.14 -1.00
CA PRO A 48 6.18 -10.14 0.32
C PRO A 48 7.55 -9.48 0.35
N PHE A 49 7.76 -8.59 1.33
CA PHE A 49 8.94 -7.72 1.42
C PHE A 49 10.26 -8.48 1.34
N GLU A 50 10.40 -9.60 2.06
CA GLU A 50 11.64 -10.38 2.14
C GLU A 50 12.10 -10.90 0.78
N ARG A 51 11.13 -11.16 -0.10
CA ARG A 51 11.35 -11.65 -1.46
C ARG A 51 11.52 -10.50 -2.44
N ALA A 52 10.52 -9.61 -2.50
CA ALA A 52 10.46 -8.52 -3.45
C ALA A 52 11.68 -7.59 -3.32
N SER A 53 12.15 -7.32 -2.10
CA SER A 53 13.35 -6.49 -1.85
C SER A 53 14.64 -7.00 -2.50
N ARG A 54 14.71 -8.31 -2.82
CA ARG A 54 15.87 -8.96 -3.45
C ARG A 54 15.69 -9.16 -4.95
N GLU A 55 14.45 -9.29 -5.38
CA GLU A 55 14.07 -9.72 -6.74
C GLU A 55 13.43 -8.58 -7.57
N MET A 56 13.25 -7.37 -7.00
CA MET A 56 12.54 -6.24 -7.63
C MET A 56 13.03 -5.94 -9.04
N SER A 57 14.34 -5.87 -9.27
CA SER A 57 14.89 -5.57 -10.60
C SER A 57 14.55 -6.65 -11.62
N GLN A 58 14.58 -7.93 -11.21
CA GLN A 58 14.25 -9.06 -12.08
C GLN A 58 12.75 -9.10 -12.37
N ALA A 59 11.91 -8.83 -11.36
CA ALA A 59 10.46 -8.71 -11.53
C ALA A 59 10.11 -7.55 -12.48
N ALA A 60 10.76 -6.39 -12.32
CA ALA A 60 10.57 -5.24 -13.20
C ALA A 60 10.96 -5.53 -14.65
N GLU A 61 12.08 -6.21 -14.89
CA GLU A 61 12.49 -6.64 -16.22
C GLU A 61 11.52 -7.66 -16.83
N ARG A 62 11.07 -8.63 -16.03
CA ARG A 62 10.14 -9.68 -16.44
C ARG A 62 8.80 -9.11 -16.89
N ILE A 63 8.23 -8.18 -16.11
CA ILE A 63 6.95 -7.56 -16.45
C ILE A 63 7.09 -6.57 -17.61
N THR A 64 8.21 -5.84 -17.71
CA THR A 64 8.51 -4.98 -18.86
C THR A 64 8.50 -5.78 -20.15
N THR A 65 9.24 -6.90 -20.16
CA THR A 65 9.29 -7.82 -21.31
C THR A 65 7.89 -8.37 -21.66
N ALA A 66 7.08 -8.69 -20.66
CA ALA A 66 5.73 -9.21 -20.88
C ALA A 66 4.80 -8.15 -21.51
N TYR A 67 4.86 -6.90 -21.04
CA TYR A 67 4.09 -5.80 -21.62
C TYR A 67 4.55 -5.45 -23.04
N GLU A 68 5.86 -5.40 -23.28
CA GLU A 68 6.41 -5.15 -24.62
C GLU A 68 6.03 -6.26 -25.61
N ALA A 69 6.05 -7.52 -25.19
CA ALA A 69 5.60 -8.65 -25.99
C ALA A 69 4.08 -8.58 -26.33
N ALA A 70 3.29 -7.94 -25.47
CA ALA A 70 1.87 -7.66 -25.71
C ALA A 70 1.64 -6.40 -26.55
N GLY A 71 2.69 -5.70 -26.98
CA GLY A 71 2.62 -4.53 -27.86
C GLY A 71 2.53 -3.18 -27.14
N TYR A 72 2.74 -3.14 -25.81
CA TYR A 72 2.77 -1.91 -25.05
C TYR A 72 4.18 -1.28 -25.03
N SER A 73 4.23 0.05 -24.91
CA SER A 73 5.46 0.77 -24.61
C SER A 73 5.60 0.96 -23.10
N VAL A 74 6.77 0.68 -22.54
CA VAL A 74 7.02 0.73 -21.10
C VAL A 74 8.15 1.69 -20.78
N GLU A 75 7.90 2.60 -19.84
CA GLU A 75 8.92 3.48 -19.27
C GLU A 75 9.04 3.20 -17.76
N GLN A 76 10.24 2.93 -17.27
CA GLN A 76 10.49 2.82 -15.83
C GLN A 76 10.65 4.22 -15.22
N ALA A 77 9.54 4.79 -14.73
CA ALA A 77 9.48 6.14 -14.18
C ALA A 77 10.16 6.27 -12.81
N HIS A 78 10.21 5.19 -12.02
CA HIS A 78 10.85 5.19 -10.72
C HIS A 78 11.34 3.78 -10.37
N VAL A 79 12.56 3.65 -9.85
CA VAL A 79 13.14 2.37 -9.47
C VAL A 79 13.86 2.51 -8.14
N THR A 80 13.46 1.68 -7.19
CA THR A 80 14.10 1.50 -5.89
C THR A 80 14.10 0.03 -5.52
N PRO A 81 14.89 -0.41 -4.52
CA PRO A 81 14.87 -1.80 -4.09
C PRO A 81 13.51 -2.31 -3.61
N THR A 82 12.61 -1.42 -3.18
CA THR A 82 11.31 -1.78 -2.57
C THR A 82 10.11 -1.32 -3.39
N CYS A 83 10.33 -0.56 -4.46
CA CYS A 83 9.26 -0.01 -5.28
C CYS A 83 9.77 0.28 -6.69
N THR A 84 9.07 -0.22 -7.70
CA THR A 84 9.28 0.15 -9.10
C THR A 84 7.98 0.63 -9.69
N ARG A 85 7.99 1.79 -10.34
CA ARG A 85 6.85 2.37 -11.05
C ARG A 85 7.12 2.39 -12.54
N LEU A 86 6.16 1.89 -13.30
CA LEU A 86 6.14 1.83 -14.74
C LEU A 86 5.03 2.73 -15.28
N ASN A 87 5.32 3.47 -16.34
CA ASN A 87 4.30 4.05 -17.20
C ASN A 87 4.14 3.11 -18.40
N VAL A 88 2.97 2.51 -18.55
CA VAL A 88 2.66 1.60 -19.66
C VAL A 88 1.71 2.32 -20.61
N THR A 89 2.10 2.45 -21.86
CA THR A 89 1.36 3.19 -22.88
C THR A 89 0.94 2.23 -23.99
N ASP A 90 -0.34 2.26 -24.35
CA ASP A 90 -0.86 1.61 -25.55
C ASP A 90 -0.54 2.50 -26.78
N PRO A 91 0.35 2.07 -27.69
CA PRO A 91 0.72 2.87 -28.85
C PRO A 91 -0.45 3.09 -29.83
N ALA A 92 -1.46 2.21 -29.83
CA ALA A 92 -2.58 2.31 -30.76
C ALA A 92 -3.59 3.39 -30.36
N SER A 93 -3.86 3.51 -29.06
CA SER A 93 -4.80 4.50 -28.52
C SER A 93 -4.15 5.74 -27.92
N GLY A 94 -2.86 5.67 -27.58
CA GLY A 94 -2.14 6.68 -26.81
C GLY A 94 -2.52 6.69 -25.32
N ALA A 95 -3.36 5.75 -24.86
CA ALA A 95 -3.73 5.64 -23.47
C ALA A 95 -2.54 5.19 -22.62
N GLN A 96 -2.34 5.83 -21.47
CA GLN A 96 -1.29 5.51 -20.53
C GLN A 96 -1.90 5.10 -19.18
N SER A 97 -1.29 4.09 -18.55
CA SER A 97 -1.63 3.65 -17.20
C SER A 97 -0.35 3.41 -16.39
N LYS A 98 -0.42 3.67 -15.09
CA LYS A 98 0.70 3.40 -14.19
C LYS A 98 0.58 2.01 -13.60
N VAL A 99 1.71 1.31 -13.52
CA VAL A 99 1.84 0.02 -12.85
C VAL A 99 2.90 0.16 -11.77
N GLU A 100 2.56 -0.17 -10.53
CA GLU A 100 3.46 -0.08 -9.38
C GLU A 100 3.72 -1.47 -8.81
N LEU A 101 5.00 -1.85 -8.74
CA LEU A 101 5.48 -3.03 -8.05
C LEU A 101 5.96 -2.62 -6.66
N VAL A 102 5.44 -3.24 -5.60
CA VAL A 102 5.79 -2.86 -4.22
C VAL A 102 6.17 -4.08 -3.39
N ALA A 103 7.24 -3.93 -2.61
CA ALA A 103 7.63 -4.84 -1.55
C ALA A 103 6.88 -4.44 -0.26
N GLU A 104 6.04 -5.32 0.28
CA GLU A 104 5.20 -5.02 1.45
C GLU A 104 5.20 -6.16 2.47
N PHE A 105 5.02 -5.81 3.76
CA PHE A 105 4.84 -6.77 4.85
C PHE A 105 3.42 -7.30 4.87
N LEU A 106 3.19 -8.38 4.11
CA LEU A 106 1.91 -9.07 4.00
C LEU A 106 1.78 -10.15 5.08
N HIS A 107 0.58 -10.30 5.65
CA HIS A 107 0.31 -11.27 6.72
C HIS A 107 -0.43 -12.50 6.23
N ASP A 108 -1.34 -12.33 5.27
CA ASP A 108 -2.23 -13.38 4.81
C ASP A 108 -1.88 -13.81 3.37
N THR A 109 -2.30 -15.03 3.02
CA THR A 109 -2.12 -15.55 1.66
C THR A 109 -3.08 -14.84 0.69
N PRO A 110 -2.64 -14.47 -0.52
CA PRO A 110 -3.54 -13.96 -1.56
C PRO A 110 -4.71 -14.90 -1.86
N VAL A 111 -5.84 -14.33 -2.23
CA VAL A 111 -7.07 -15.02 -2.62
C VAL A 111 -7.19 -15.04 -4.14
N GLU A 112 -7.47 -16.21 -4.71
CA GLU A 112 -7.67 -16.36 -6.15
C GLU A 112 -8.92 -15.60 -6.65
N SER A 113 -8.82 -15.02 -7.85
CA SER A 113 -9.91 -14.31 -8.53
C SER A 113 -9.82 -14.46 -10.05
N ASP A 114 -10.84 -14.01 -10.79
CA ASP A 114 -10.85 -14.00 -12.26
C ASP A 114 -9.74 -13.15 -12.90
N LEU A 115 -9.14 -12.25 -12.12
CA LEU A 115 -8.01 -11.41 -12.55
C LEU A 115 -6.66 -12.02 -12.19
N GLY A 116 -6.63 -13.11 -11.40
CA GLY A 116 -5.44 -13.67 -10.76
C GLY A 116 -5.46 -13.46 -9.23
N PRO A 117 -4.35 -13.75 -8.53
CA PRO A 117 -4.30 -13.63 -7.07
C PRO A 117 -4.43 -12.17 -6.63
N VAL A 118 -5.27 -11.93 -5.63
CA VAL A 118 -5.54 -10.63 -5.03
C VAL A 118 -5.15 -10.67 -3.57
N LEU A 119 -4.58 -9.59 -3.03
CA LEU A 119 -4.28 -9.52 -1.60
C LEU A 119 -5.50 -9.83 -0.74
N HIS A 120 -5.25 -10.50 0.38
CA HIS A 120 -6.27 -10.74 1.39
C HIS A 120 -6.85 -9.41 1.86
N ARG A 121 -8.15 -9.40 2.16
CA ARG A 121 -8.89 -8.17 2.51
C ARG A 121 -8.26 -7.40 3.68
N ASP A 122 -7.65 -8.10 4.63
CA ASP A 122 -7.06 -7.50 5.83
C ASP A 122 -5.73 -6.80 5.51
N ASP A 123 -4.92 -7.36 4.61
CA ASP A 123 -3.71 -6.71 4.09
C ASP A 123 -4.06 -5.52 3.17
N VAL A 124 -5.13 -5.62 2.36
CA VAL A 124 -5.65 -4.48 1.60
C VAL A 124 -6.08 -3.35 2.53
N ALA A 125 -6.76 -3.68 3.63
CA ALA A 125 -7.16 -2.68 4.63
C ALA A 125 -5.95 -2.04 5.30
N ALA A 126 -4.95 -2.84 5.70
CA ALA A 126 -3.71 -2.35 6.29
C ALA A 126 -2.96 -1.37 5.36
N GLY A 127 -2.86 -1.70 4.07
CA GLY A 127 -2.24 -0.83 3.07
C GLY A 127 -2.96 0.51 2.91
N LYS A 128 -4.30 0.53 2.95
CA LYS A 128 -5.10 1.76 2.90
C LYS A 128 -4.94 2.62 4.14
N THR A 129 -4.94 2.00 5.31
CA THR A 129 -4.65 2.69 6.56
C THR A 129 -3.25 3.31 6.52
N SER A 130 -2.23 2.58 6.05
CA SER A 130 -0.87 3.10 5.87
C SER A 130 -0.81 4.29 4.90
N ALA A 131 -1.49 4.21 3.76
CA ALA A 131 -1.57 5.29 2.77
C ALA A 131 -2.20 6.57 3.37
N LEU A 132 -3.27 6.43 4.16
CA LEU A 132 -3.88 7.57 4.85
C LEU A 132 -2.90 8.29 5.79
N PHE A 133 -2.05 7.56 6.49
CA PHE A 133 -1.09 8.16 7.44
C PHE A 133 0.17 8.71 6.78
N THR A 134 0.53 8.23 5.59
CA THR A 134 1.78 8.59 4.92
C THR A 134 1.59 9.58 3.78
N ARG A 135 0.52 9.45 2.99
CA ARG A 135 0.17 10.33 1.86
C ARG A 135 -0.95 11.31 2.21
N ALA A 136 -1.93 10.85 3.00
CA ALA A 136 -3.08 11.63 3.46
C ALA A 136 -3.92 12.26 2.33
N GLU A 137 -4.10 11.54 1.22
CA GLU A 137 -4.92 12.04 0.11
C GLU A 137 -6.42 11.81 0.39
N VAL A 138 -7.28 12.62 -0.22
CA VAL A 138 -8.75 12.53 -0.04
C VAL A 138 -9.27 11.11 -0.35
N ARG A 139 -8.66 10.44 -1.34
CA ARG A 139 -9.02 9.06 -1.72
C ARG A 139 -8.73 8.03 -0.63
N ASP A 140 -7.70 8.25 0.18
CA ASP A 140 -7.33 7.34 1.27
C ASP A 140 -8.36 7.42 2.40
N ALA A 141 -8.87 8.62 2.70
CA ALA A 141 -9.93 8.80 3.69
C ALA A 141 -11.27 8.18 3.25
N ILE A 142 -11.57 8.19 1.95
CA ILE A 142 -12.76 7.55 1.37
C ILE A 142 -12.66 6.03 1.47
N ASP A 143 -11.51 5.46 1.12
CA ASP A 143 -11.26 4.02 1.18
C ASP A 143 -11.31 3.53 2.64
N GLU A 144 -10.64 4.23 3.57
CA GLU A 144 -10.64 3.91 5.01
C GLU A 144 -12.06 3.96 5.60
N LYS A 145 -12.84 4.99 5.29
CA LYS A 145 -14.24 5.09 5.74
C LYS A 145 -15.07 3.90 5.25
N SER A 146 -14.85 3.47 4.01
CA SER A 146 -15.59 2.36 3.40
C SER A 146 -15.21 1.01 4.01
N LEU A 147 -13.91 0.81 4.30
CA LEU A 147 -13.40 -0.34 5.03
C LEU A 147 -14.04 -0.42 6.42
N ILE A 148 -13.97 0.66 7.20
CA ILE A 148 -14.54 0.73 8.56
C ILE A 148 -16.03 0.40 8.56
N THR A 149 -16.78 0.93 7.59
CA THR A 149 -18.23 0.70 7.47
C THR A 149 -18.56 -0.79 7.26
N ARG A 150 -17.62 -1.56 6.71
CA ARG A 150 -17.78 -3.00 6.46
C ARG A 150 -17.14 -3.89 7.53
N GLY A 151 -16.70 -3.30 8.65
CA GLY A 151 -16.03 -4.01 9.73
C GLY A 151 -14.60 -4.44 9.41
N LEU A 152 -14.03 -3.94 8.32
CA LEU A 152 -12.62 -4.10 7.98
C LEU A 152 -11.89 -2.86 8.49
N SER A 153 -11.02 -3.01 9.47
CA SER A 153 -10.04 -1.96 9.79
C SER A 153 -8.67 -2.56 9.58
N GLY A 154 -7.74 -1.80 8.98
CA GLY A 154 -6.33 -2.10 9.16
C GLY A 154 -6.03 -2.22 10.66
N PRO A 155 -4.95 -2.89 11.07
CA PRO A 155 -4.64 -3.03 12.49
C PRO A 155 -4.62 -1.64 13.14
N THR A 156 -5.62 -1.34 13.98
CA THR A 156 -5.41 -0.34 15.03
C THR A 156 -4.20 -0.85 15.80
N PRO A 157 -3.14 -0.06 16.00
CA PRO A 157 -1.97 -0.51 16.72
C PRO A 157 -2.42 -1.05 18.09
N ARG A 158 -2.49 -2.38 18.19
CA ARG A 158 -2.91 -3.07 19.39
C ARG A 158 -1.70 -3.06 20.28
N SER A 159 -1.63 -2.06 21.17
CA SER A 159 -0.61 -1.99 22.20
C SER A 159 -0.72 -3.23 23.07
N THR A 160 0.09 -4.27 22.81
CA THR A 160 0.55 -5.28 23.77
C THR A 160 1.47 -6.29 23.07
N VAL A 161 2.71 -5.88 22.85
CA VAL A 161 3.83 -6.84 22.84
C VAL A 161 4.84 -6.32 23.86
N LYS A 162 4.91 -6.98 25.02
CA LYS A 162 6.01 -6.82 25.97
C LYS A 162 7.14 -7.74 25.51
N THR A 163 8.10 -7.21 24.78
CA THR A 163 9.40 -7.88 24.58
C THR A 163 10.49 -6.98 25.15
N PRO A 164 11.32 -7.45 26.10
CA PRO A 164 12.46 -6.68 26.60
C PRO A 164 13.63 -6.87 25.64
N GLY A 165 14.04 -5.81 24.95
CA GLY A 165 15.24 -5.84 24.12
C GLY A 165 15.14 -4.94 22.89
N VAL A 166 15.48 -3.67 23.09
CA VAL A 166 15.93 -2.66 22.13
C VAL A 166 15.66 -2.96 20.64
N LEU A 167 14.58 -2.38 20.10
CA LEU A 167 14.62 -1.72 18.80
C LEU A 167 13.76 -0.46 18.90
N ARG A 168 14.39 0.70 18.68
CA ARG A 168 13.71 2.01 18.66
C ARG A 168 12.80 2.07 17.44
N THR A 169 11.49 1.91 17.66
CA THR A 169 10.44 2.26 16.71
C THR A 169 10.00 3.71 16.92
N PRO A 170 9.62 4.48 15.87
CA PRO A 170 9.07 5.82 16.07
C PRO A 170 7.69 5.70 16.72
N ALA A 171 7.44 6.53 17.73
CA ALA A 171 6.18 6.56 18.45
C ALA A 171 5.06 7.09 17.55
N TYR A 172 4.11 6.24 17.16
CA TYR A 172 2.89 6.67 16.48
C TYR A 172 1.73 6.87 17.45
N MET A 173 0.95 7.91 17.12
CA MET A 173 -0.10 8.58 17.89
C MET A 173 -1.29 7.66 18.23
N ARG A 174 -1.86 7.83 19.44
CA ARG A 174 -3.07 7.10 19.88
C ARG A 174 -4.31 7.86 19.42
N VAL A 175 -5.02 7.32 18.43
CA VAL A 175 -6.34 7.84 18.02
C VAL A 175 -7.42 7.12 18.82
N SER A 176 -8.31 7.85 19.49
CA SER A 176 -9.46 7.29 20.21
C SER A 176 -10.74 7.90 19.67
N PHE A 177 -11.67 7.06 19.21
CA PHE A 177 -12.97 7.50 18.72
C PHE A 177 -14.03 7.29 19.81
N SER A 178 -14.79 8.34 20.12
CA SER A 178 -16.01 8.25 20.92
C SER A 178 -17.20 8.36 19.97
N ALA A 179 -17.99 7.29 19.87
CA ALA A 179 -19.25 7.31 19.15
C ALA A 179 -20.29 8.03 20.03
N SER A 180 -20.58 9.29 19.69
CA SER A 180 -21.70 10.05 20.23
C SER A 180 -22.46 10.65 19.06
N ASN A 181 -23.58 10.02 18.73
CA ASN A 181 -24.65 10.42 17.79
C ASN A 181 -24.31 11.45 16.68
N ASN A 182 -24.24 10.91 15.47
CA ASN A 182 -24.60 11.49 14.17
C ASN A 182 -24.00 12.83 13.69
N THR A 183 -22.98 13.36 14.35
CA THR A 183 -22.07 14.35 13.75
C THR A 183 -20.65 14.06 14.21
N GLY A 184 -19.93 13.22 13.46
CA GLY A 184 -18.55 12.86 13.78
C GLY A 184 -17.63 14.06 13.69
N THR A 185 -17.23 14.61 14.84
CA THR A 185 -16.21 15.65 14.94
C THR A 185 -14.85 15.00 15.18
N LEU A 186 -13.91 15.21 14.25
CA LEU A 186 -12.52 14.80 14.40
C LEU A 186 -11.83 15.72 15.42
N LYS A 187 -11.45 15.19 16.59
CA LYS A 187 -10.70 15.94 17.60
C LYS A 187 -9.25 15.45 17.65
N MET A 188 -8.38 16.12 16.91
CA MET A 188 -6.93 15.94 16.99
C MET A 188 -6.42 16.59 18.28
N ARG A 189 -5.77 15.84 19.17
CA ARG A 189 -5.01 16.40 20.28
C ARG A 189 -3.52 16.08 20.07
N PRO A 190 -2.60 17.06 20.17
CA PRO A 190 -1.18 16.76 20.14
C PRO A 190 -0.85 15.84 21.32
N GLY A 191 -0.09 14.78 21.04
CA GLY A 191 0.45 13.93 22.09
C GLY A 191 1.40 14.75 22.95
N THR A 192 1.17 14.75 24.27
CA THR A 192 2.16 15.30 25.20
C THR A 192 3.39 14.40 25.13
N GLY A 193 4.42 14.85 24.41
CA GLY A 193 5.76 14.27 24.50
C GLY A 193 6.26 14.31 25.96
N PRO A 194 7.26 13.48 26.30
CA PRO A 194 7.84 13.52 27.63
C PRO A 194 8.34 14.95 27.93
N ARG A 195 8.00 15.47 29.10
CA ARG A 195 8.58 16.72 29.62
C ARG A 195 10.09 16.50 29.68
N HIS A 196 10.84 17.32 28.94
CA HIS A 196 12.25 17.49 29.22
C HIS A 196 12.36 18.16 30.60
N ASP A 197 12.73 17.40 31.62
CA ASP A 197 13.34 18.00 32.79
C ASP A 197 14.63 18.69 32.33
N ARG A 198 14.60 20.02 32.39
CA ARG A 198 15.80 20.85 32.21
C ARG A 198 16.61 20.75 33.50
N ASP A 199 17.46 19.74 33.60
CA ASP A 199 18.61 19.83 34.50
C ASP A 199 19.65 20.74 33.84
N HIS A 200 19.59 22.02 34.21
CA HIS A 200 20.68 22.95 34.01
C HIS A 200 21.91 22.48 34.81
N ARG A 201 22.95 22.02 34.13
CA ARG A 201 24.33 22.12 34.67
C ARG A 201 25.03 23.30 33.98
N PRO A 202 25.61 24.25 34.74
CA PRO A 202 26.41 25.31 34.16
C PRO A 202 27.74 24.74 33.66
N TYR A 203 28.18 25.23 32.50
CA TYR A 203 29.53 25.06 31.99
C TYR A 203 30.47 25.99 32.78
N ASP A 204 31.45 25.42 33.47
CA ASP A 204 32.58 26.18 34.00
C ASP A 204 33.64 26.37 32.91
N HIS A 205 34.01 27.63 32.68
CA HIS A 205 35.14 28.04 31.86
C HIS A 205 36.43 27.95 32.68
N VAL A 206 37.41 27.15 32.22
CA VAL A 206 38.85 27.42 32.36
C VAL A 206 39.57 26.89 31.12
#